data_AF-A0A1M4SCY5-F1
#
_entry.id   AF-A0A1M4SCY5-F1
#
_cell.length_a   1.000
_cell.length_b   1.000
_cell.length_c   1.000
_cell.angle_alpha   90.00
_cell.angle_beta   90.00
_cell.angle_gamma   90.00
#
_symmetry.space_group_name_H-M   'P 1'
#
loop_
_entity.id
_entity.type
_entity.pdbx_description
1 polymer ?
#
loop_
_entity_poly.entity_id
_entity_poly.type
_entity_poly.pdbx_seq_one_letter_code
_entity_poly.pdbx_strand_id
1 'polypeptide(L)'
;MELIETIVIFSGSFFGLVGFGLTLITMVVSLFKIDEADEYYGVGRLGGERLCLKGLPFSQGRMAEYGMVILFSNTRYVQKRYARELAQIAVNDPPRRLERLLVWLYATWFLCGVMFLLLGGLLMLFPETL
;
A
#
# COMPACT_ATOMS: atom_id res chain seq x y z
N MET A 1 -12.58 -32.03 -4.27
CA MET A 1 -13.51 -31.18 -3.51
C MET A 1 -12.85 -30.70 -2.23
N GLU A 2 -12.48 -31.59 -1.30
CA GLU A 2 -11.76 -31.24 -0.05
C GLU A 2 -10.39 -30.56 -0.28
N LEU A 3 -9.68 -30.89 -1.36
CA LEU A 3 -8.36 -30.31 -1.65
C LEU A 3 -8.43 -28.80 -1.91
N ILE A 4 -9.45 -28.33 -2.65
CA ILE A 4 -9.59 -26.90 -3.00
C ILE A 4 -9.91 -26.09 -1.75
N GLU A 5 -10.88 -26.56 -0.96
CA GLU A 5 -11.28 -25.94 0.30
C GLU A 5 -10.08 -25.87 1.27
N THR A 6 -9.34 -26.97 1.44
CA THR A 6 -8.13 -27.01 2.27
C THR A 6 -7.07 -26.01 1.80
N ILE A 7 -6.82 -25.93 0.49
CA ILE A 7 -5.86 -24.98 -0.08
C ILE A 7 -6.32 -23.54 0.19
N VAL A 8 -7.60 -23.24 0.01
CA VAL A 8 -8.13 -21.89 0.22
C VAL A 8 -8.08 -21.50 1.69
N ILE A 9 -8.48 -22.38 2.60
CA ILE A 9 -8.41 -22.13 4.05
C ILE A 9 -6.96 -21.89 4.46
N PHE A 10 -6.05 -22.80 4.10
CA PHE A 10 -4.66 -22.70 4.52
C PHE A 10 -3.96 -21.47 3.92
N SER A 11 -4.15 -21.23 2.62
CA SER A 11 -3.57 -20.07 1.93
C SER A 11 -4.19 -18.77 2.44
N GLY A 12 -5.50 -18.74 2.65
CA GLY A 12 -6.23 -17.60 3.17
C GLY A 12 -5.78 -17.24 4.59
N SER A 13 -5.65 -18.22 5.48
CA SER A 13 -5.10 -18.02 6.83
C SER A 13 -3.66 -17.53 6.78
N PHE A 14 -2.82 -18.11 5.90
CA PHE A 14 -1.43 -17.69 5.74
C PHE A 14 -1.32 -16.23 5.27
N PHE A 15 -2.01 -15.85 4.19
CA PHE A 15 -2.01 -14.47 3.69
C PHE A 15 -2.69 -13.50 4.65
N GLY A 16 -3.68 -13.95 5.42
CA GLY A 16 -4.30 -13.17 6.49
C GLY A 16 -3.31 -12.84 7.61
N LEU A 17 -2.56 -13.84 8.08
CA LEU A 17 -1.52 -13.65 9.09
C LEU A 17 -0.38 -12.75 8.59
N VAL A 18 0.08 -12.97 7.35
CA VAL A 18 1.10 -12.13 6.72
C VAL A 18 0.62 -10.69 6.56
N GLY A 19 -0.61 -10.49 6.06
CA GLY A 19 -1.21 -9.16 5.90
C GLY A 19 -1.39 -8.44 7.25
N PHE A 20 -1.82 -9.15 8.29
CA PHE A 20 -1.90 -8.61 9.64
C PHE A 20 -0.52 -8.21 10.19
N GLY A 21 0.48 -9.08 10.03
CA GLY A 21 1.87 -8.76 10.42
C GLY A 21 2.42 -7.54 9.67
N LEU A 22 2.18 -7.44 8.37
CA LEU A 22 2.56 -6.28 7.56
C LEU A 22 1.83 -5.01 8.04
N THR A 23 0.57 -5.12 8.44
CA THR A 23 -0.19 -4.00 9.03
C THR A 23 0.53 -3.47 10.26
N LEU A 24 0.91 -4.33 11.20
CA LEU A 24 1.64 -3.93 12.41
C LEU A 24 3.00 -3.29 12.07
N ILE A 25 3.75 -3.86 11.12
CA ILE A 25 5.02 -3.31 10.67
C ILE A 25 4.81 -1.91 10.06
N THR A 26 3.82 -1.76 9.18
CA THR A 26 3.53 -0.48 8.52
C THR A 26 3.06 0.57 9.53
N MET A 27 2.31 0.18 10.56
CA MET A 27 1.90 1.07 11.65
C MET A 27 3.12 1.60 12.39
N VAL A 28 4.02 0.71 12.84
CA VAL A 28 5.25 1.09 13.54
C VAL A 28 6.11 2.00 12.66
N VAL A 29 6.39 1.58 11.42
CA VAL A 29 7.19 2.38 10.48
C VAL A 29 6.55 3.76 10.25
N SER A 30 5.23 3.83 10.14
CA SER A 30 4.53 5.10 9.92
C SER A 30 4.61 6.06 11.11
N LEU A 31 4.81 5.58 12.34
CA LEU A 31 5.02 6.46 13.48
C LEU A 31 6.39 7.14 13.45
N PHE A 32 7.41 6.50 12.86
CA PHE A 32 8.78 7.01 12.85
C PHE A 32 9.20 7.69 11.54
N LYS A 33 8.60 7.30 10.41
CA LYS A 33 9.04 7.73 9.07
C LYS A 33 8.06 8.65 8.35
N ILE A 34 6.91 8.95 8.94
CA ILE A 34 5.92 9.83 8.30
C ILE A 34 6.43 11.27 8.15
N ASP A 35 7.14 11.82 9.14
CA ASP A 35 7.63 13.19 9.05
C ASP A 35 8.68 13.34 7.94
N GLU A 36 9.59 12.37 7.83
CA GLU A 36 10.56 12.30 6.74
C GLU A 36 9.85 12.10 5.39
N ALA A 37 8.81 11.26 5.32
CA ALA A 37 8.04 11.08 4.09
C ALA A 37 7.27 12.34 3.67
N ASP A 38 6.67 13.05 4.64
CA ASP A 38 5.91 14.27 4.40
C ASP A 38 6.79 15.42 3.89
N GLU A 39 8.06 15.48 4.28
CA GLU A 39 9.02 16.47 3.80
C GLU A 39 9.22 16.42 2.28
N TYR A 40 9.34 15.21 1.71
CA TYR A 40 9.58 15.04 0.28
C TYR A 40 8.29 14.88 -0.53
N TYR A 41 7.33 14.12 0.00
CA TYR A 41 6.14 13.65 -0.73
C TYR A 41 4.85 14.37 -0.32
N GLY A 42 4.85 15.09 0.80
CA GLY A 42 3.70 15.84 1.32
C GLY A 42 3.41 17.15 0.55
N VAL A 43 3.46 17.11 -0.78
CA VAL A 43 3.27 18.27 -1.65
C VAL A 43 1.91 18.28 -2.33
N GLY A 44 1.35 19.46 -2.60
CA GLY A 44 0.10 19.62 -3.36
C GLY A 44 -1.04 18.74 -2.85
N ARG A 45 -1.62 17.91 -3.71
CA ARG A 45 -2.71 16.98 -3.33
C ARG A 45 -2.29 15.85 -2.40
N LEU A 46 -1.00 15.53 -2.34
CA LEU A 46 -0.47 14.47 -1.48
C LEU A 46 -0.30 14.94 -0.03
N GLY A 47 -0.02 16.23 0.19
CA GLY A 47 0.09 16.81 1.54
C GLY A 47 -1.10 17.66 2.00
N GLY A 48 -1.76 18.38 1.10
CA GLY A 48 -2.50 19.62 1.41
C GLY A 48 -3.56 19.56 2.53
N GLU A 49 -4.45 18.56 2.53
CA GLU A 49 -5.55 18.50 3.51
C GLU A 49 -5.30 17.52 4.66
N ARG A 50 -4.28 16.66 4.55
CA ARG A 50 -4.06 15.54 5.49
C ARG A 50 -2.85 15.72 6.40
N LEU A 51 -2.01 16.73 6.17
CA LEU A 51 -0.87 17.06 7.04
C LEU A 51 -1.28 17.39 8.49
N CYS A 52 -2.53 17.84 8.70
CA CYS A 52 -3.04 18.17 10.02
C CYS A 52 -3.38 16.95 10.89
N LEU A 53 -3.59 15.76 10.28
CA LEU A 53 -3.94 14.53 11.00
C LEU A 53 -2.72 13.60 11.04
N LYS A 54 -1.84 13.85 12.00
CA LYS A 54 -0.72 12.96 12.32
C LYS A 54 -1.16 11.90 13.32
N GLY A 55 -0.82 10.65 13.04
CA GLY A 55 -1.16 9.49 13.87
C GLY A 55 -1.82 8.38 13.08
N LEU A 56 -1.92 7.22 13.70
CA LEU A 56 -2.67 6.10 13.12
C LEU A 56 -4.18 6.41 13.13
N PRO A 57 -4.94 6.01 12.10
CA PRO A 57 -4.53 5.29 10.89
C PRO A 57 -4.08 6.20 9.72
N PHE A 58 -4.15 7.52 9.88
CA PHE A 58 -3.95 8.49 8.81
C PHE A 58 -2.52 8.51 8.27
N SER A 59 -1.50 8.41 9.13
CA SER A 59 -0.09 8.33 8.72
C SER A 59 0.18 7.11 7.84
N GLN A 60 -0.38 5.95 8.20
CA GLN A 60 -0.24 4.72 7.42
C GLN A 60 -0.88 4.86 6.04
N GLY A 61 -2.10 5.41 5.97
CA GLY A 61 -2.81 5.64 4.71
C GLY A 61 -2.05 6.58 3.77
N ARG A 62 -1.40 7.62 4.30
CA ARG A 62 -0.59 8.55 3.51
C ARG A 62 0.67 7.89 2.95
N MET A 63 1.42 7.14 3.77
CA MET A 63 2.59 6.41 3.28
C MET A 63 2.23 5.39 2.21
N ALA A 64 1.06 4.74 2.34
CA ALA A 64 0.54 3.85 1.31
C ALA A 64 0.23 4.61 0.01
N GLU A 65 -0.37 5.80 0.09
CA GLU A 65 -0.63 6.64 -1.09
C GLU A 65 0.67 7.11 -1.76
N TYR A 66 1.69 7.49 -0.98
CA TYR A 66 3.00 7.84 -1.53
C TYR A 66 3.62 6.65 -2.26
N GLY A 67 3.63 5.46 -1.63
CA GLY A 67 4.12 4.23 -2.24
C GLY A 67 3.38 3.87 -3.54
N MET A 68 2.06 4.03 -3.55
CA MET A 68 1.21 3.81 -4.73
C MET A 68 1.57 4.75 -5.88
N VAL A 69 1.70 6.05 -5.60
CA VAL A 69 2.04 7.06 -6.61
C VAL A 69 3.44 6.83 -7.19
N ILE A 70 4.42 6.45 -6.36
CA ILE A 70 5.77 6.10 -6.82
C ILE A 70 5.71 4.85 -7.72
N LEU A 71 5.08 3.78 -7.24
CA LEU A 71 5.03 2.49 -7.94
C LEU A 71 4.34 2.63 -9.31
N PHE A 72 3.28 3.43 -9.40
CA PHE A 72 2.51 3.64 -10.62
C PHE A 72 2.82 4.97 -11.33
N SER A 73 3.95 5.62 -11.01
CA SER A 73 4.36 6.93 -11.56
C SER A 73 4.42 6.97 -13.09
N ASN A 74 4.69 5.83 -13.74
CA ASN A 74 4.74 5.70 -15.19
C ASN A 74 3.37 5.43 -15.86
N THR A 75 2.31 5.25 -15.08
CA THR A 75 0.98 5.00 -15.64
C THR A 75 0.32 6.30 -16.08
N ARG A 76 -0.42 6.25 -17.20
CA ARG A 76 -1.13 7.41 -17.74
C ARG A 76 -2.09 8.05 -16.73
N TYR A 77 -2.72 7.25 -15.88
CA TYR A 77 -3.64 7.73 -14.86
C TYR A 77 -2.92 8.58 -13.80
N VAL A 78 -1.83 8.06 -13.23
CA VAL A 78 -1.06 8.76 -12.20
C VAL A 78 -0.40 10.01 -12.78
N GLN A 79 0.21 9.92 -13.97
CA GLN A 79 0.77 11.10 -14.64
C GLN A 79 -0.29 12.18 -14.87
N LYS A 80 -1.49 11.81 -15.32
CA LYS A 80 -2.56 12.80 -15.53
C LYS A 80 -3.05 13.42 -14.22
N ARG A 81 -3.13 12.64 -13.15
CA ARG A 81 -3.73 13.06 -11.87
C ARG A 81 -2.76 13.81 -10.95
N TYR A 82 -1.47 13.45 -10.98
CA TYR A 82 -0.43 13.89 -10.05
C TYR A 82 0.81 14.48 -10.76
N ALA A 83 0.70 14.91 -12.03
CA ALA A 83 1.84 15.46 -12.79
C ALA A 83 2.62 16.56 -12.05
N ARG A 84 1.89 17.49 -11.41
CA ARG A 84 2.50 18.64 -10.72
C ARG A 84 3.26 18.19 -9.48
N GLU A 85 2.66 17.29 -8.71
CA GLU A 85 3.25 16.70 -7.51
C GLU A 85 4.47 15.84 -7.86
N LEU A 86 4.38 15.01 -8.91
CA LEU A 86 5.52 14.22 -9.40
C LEU A 86 6.69 15.10 -9.82
N ALA A 87 6.43 16.22 -10.50
CA ALA A 87 7.48 17.18 -10.85
C ALA A 87 8.14 17.79 -9.61
N GLN A 88 7.36 18.12 -8.58
CA GLN A 88 7.89 18.66 -7.32
C GLN A 88 8.70 17.61 -6.54
N ILE A 89 8.20 16.38 -6.45
CA ILE A 89 8.91 15.26 -5.83
C ILE A 89 10.25 15.02 -6.53
N ALA A 90 10.28 15.08 -7.87
CA ALA A 90 11.53 14.93 -8.63
C ALA A 90 12.55 16.05 -8.34
N VAL A 91 12.09 17.29 -8.08
CA VAL A 91 12.98 18.40 -7.67
C VAL A 91 13.49 18.21 -6.24
N ASN A 92 12.66 17.65 -5.35
CA ASN A 92 13.03 17.42 -3.95
C ASN A 92 14.06 16.28 -3.77
N ASP A 93 14.33 15.50 -4.83
CA ASP A 93 15.31 14.39 -4.86
C ASP A 93 15.28 13.48 -3.61
N PRO A 94 14.16 12.77 -3.37
CA PRO A 94 13.99 11.98 -2.16
C PRO A 94 15.04 10.88 -2.03
N PRO A 95 15.47 10.55 -0.80
CA PRO A 95 16.44 9.50 -0.59
C PRO A 95 15.90 8.15 -1.08
N ARG A 96 16.67 7.46 -1.93
CA ARG A 96 16.31 6.14 -2.50
C ARG A 96 15.95 5.06 -1.47
N ARG A 97 16.37 5.23 -0.21
CA ARG A 97 16.00 4.32 0.89
C ARG A 97 14.54 4.52 1.29
N LEU A 98 14.09 5.77 1.38
CA LEU A 98 12.72 6.14 1.71
C LEU A 98 11.76 5.74 0.58
N GLU A 99 12.15 5.99 -0.67
CA GLU A 99 11.38 5.57 -1.84
C GLU A 99 11.14 4.05 -1.84
N ARG A 100 12.22 3.27 -1.69
CA ARG A 100 12.12 1.80 -1.62
C ARG A 100 11.27 1.32 -0.44
N LEU A 101 11.37 1.99 0.70
CA LEU A 101 10.54 1.70 1.88
C LEU A 101 9.06 1.90 1.55
N LEU A 102 8.69 3.07 1.02
CA LEU A 102 7.30 3.40 0.67
C LEU A 102 6.73 2.43 -0.37
N VAL A 103 7.50 2.14 -1.42
CA VAL A 103 7.12 1.17 -2.45
C VAL A 103 6.98 -0.24 -1.87
N TRP A 104 7.92 -0.69 -1.03
CA TRP A 104 7.86 -2.02 -0.42
C TRP A 104 6.63 -2.18 0.48
N LEU A 105 6.34 -1.18 1.32
CA LEU A 105 5.17 -1.19 2.19
C LEU A 105 3.87 -1.29 1.39
N TYR A 106 3.75 -0.51 0.31
CA TYR A 106 2.55 -0.53 -0.53
C TYR A 106 2.46 -1.81 -1.37
N ALA A 107 3.54 -2.23 -2.02
CA ALA A 107 3.55 -3.38 -2.92
C ALA A 107 3.23 -4.69 -2.20
N THR A 108 3.76 -4.88 -0.99
CA THR A 108 3.47 -6.08 -0.19
C THR A 108 2.00 -6.13 0.23
N TRP A 109 1.42 -4.99 0.63
CA TRP A 109 0.00 -4.85 0.92
C TRP A 109 -0.88 -5.12 -0.30
N PHE A 110 -0.52 -4.53 -1.45
CA PHE A 110 -1.22 -4.71 -2.71
C PHE A 110 -1.23 -6.19 -3.13
N LEU A 111 -0.09 -6.87 -3.05
CA LEU A 111 0.01 -8.30 -3.34
C LEU A 111 -0.88 -9.15 -2.42
N CYS A 112 -0.89 -8.86 -1.11
CA CYS A 112 -1.79 -9.55 -0.18
C CYS A 112 -3.27 -9.34 -0.56
N GLY A 113 -3.65 -8.11 -0.90
CA GLY A 113 -5.01 -7.79 -1.36
C GLY A 113 -5.40 -8.52 -2.64
N VAL A 114 -4.50 -8.56 -3.63
CA VAL A 114 -4.72 -9.31 -4.88
C VAL A 114 -4.89 -10.80 -4.60
N MET A 115 -4.05 -11.39 -3.74
CA MET A 115 -4.18 -12.80 -3.36
C MET A 115 -5.51 -13.09 -2.64
N PHE A 116 -5.95 -12.20 -1.76
CA PHE A 116 -7.26 -12.32 -1.11
C PHE A 116 -8.42 -12.27 -2.13
N LEU A 117 -8.37 -11.35 -3.10
CA LEU A 117 -9.37 -11.27 -4.17
C LEU A 117 -9.37 -12.52 -5.05
N LEU A 118 -8.20 -13.07 -5.37
CA LEU A 118 -8.09 -14.31 -6.15
C LEU A 118 -8.67 -15.51 -5.40
N LEU A 119 -8.34 -15.66 -4.11
CA LEU A 119 -8.86 -16.75 -3.27
C LEU A 119 -10.37 -16.61 -3.05
N GLY A 120 -10.86 -15.40 -2.77
CA GLY A 120 -12.30 -15.14 -2.63
C GLY A 120 -13.07 -15.34 -3.93
N GLY A 121 -12.51 -14.90 -5.06
CA GLY A 121 -13.09 -15.14 -6.38
C GLY A 121 -13.13 -16.63 -6.72
N LEU A 122 -12.12 -17.40 -6.32
CA LEU A 122 -12.09 -18.84 -6.50
C LEU A 122 -13.21 -19.54 -5.71
N LEU A 123 -13.48 -19.11 -4.46
CA LEU A 123 -14.62 -19.61 -3.69
C LEU A 123 -15.97 -19.27 -4.34
N MET A 124 -16.12 -18.06 -4.88
CA MET A 124 -17.37 -17.66 -5.56
C MET A 124 -17.64 -18.44 -6.85
N LEU A 125 -16.58 -18.88 -7.55
CA LEU A 125 -16.71 -19.69 -8.77
C LEU A 125 -17.06 -21.16 -8.48
N PHE A 126 -16.79 -21.64 -7.27
CA PHE A 126 -17.10 -23.00 -6.84
C PHE A 126 -17.95 -22.99 -5.56
N PRO A 127 -19.19 -22.45 -5.59
CA PRO A 127 -20.01 -22.27 -4.40
C PRO A 127 -20.50 -23.59 -3.79
N GLU A 128 -20.48 -24.71 -4.53
CA GLU A 128 -20.83 -26.04 -4.02
C GLU A 128 -19.77 -26.66 -3.08
N THR A 129 -18.70 -25.92 -2.75
CA THR A 129 -17.64 -26.34 -1.81
C THR A 129 -17.79 -25.71 -0.41
N LEU A 130 -18.97 -25.20 -0.05
CA LEU A 130 -19.34 -24.59 1.23
C LEU A 130 -20.63 -25.20 1.76
#